data_AF-A0A7Y5ND61-F1
#
_entry.id   AF-A0A7Y5ND61-F1
#
_cell.length_a   1.000
_cell.length_b   1.000
_cell.length_c   1.000
_cell.angle_alpha   90.00
_cell.angle_beta   90.00
_cell.angle_gamma   90.00
#
_symmetry.space_group_name_H-M   'P 1'
#
loop_
_entity.id
_entity.type
_entity.pdbx_description
1 polymer ?
#
loop_
_entity_poly.entity_id
_entity_poly.type
_entity_poly.pdbx_seq_one_letter_code
_entity_poly.pdbx_strand_id
1 'polypeptide(L)'
;MLPTFKKLMPGVFIAIALVSCNRQPTDKGRSFGEQPPETAFAPTPLDGSQNNSFKLRLEWHGNDSDGLIKGYEYRVQGPFYDEAWHFTEDFFVDFKFRDGWYTVEVRALDNGDNVDPTPAKLNFRVLGPTFDQGILLLDDELLSGVTETITDASYDSLLREAGYTQFTTWDYRERFATSRPTFVSNKTDSTGQRAVSLSSFTTIIWYTQPAGNLGLNRATLQDYLDMGGNLLIAGSGTLESLTGETPTGTDMPTSGMAFQHFHVLRAKTIDMYADKILSANTGLPDLNTSYKIPRTVITQYLKAPMNQLVPFFDAEPLFVFNTNYYRDASRNINVNSEEFAGLPCAQLYRGTNFNAALFGFPLVSVVRAGSANVNLVDRKAMTEVVRYLLQDVFKEPK
;
A
#
# COMPACT_ATOMS: atom_id res chain seq x y z
N MET A 1 -47.72 -49.80 -53.29
CA MET A 1 -46.83 -48.91 -52.50
C MET A 1 -47.68 -47.81 -51.90
N LEU A 2 -47.47 -47.56 -50.61
CA LEU A 2 -47.91 -46.43 -49.76
C LEU A 2 -47.72 -45.02 -50.41
N PRO A 3 -48.18 -43.87 -49.84
CA PRO A 3 -49.37 -43.63 -48.98
C PRO A 3 -49.99 -42.18 -48.97
N THR A 4 -51.20 -42.08 -48.36
CA THR A 4 -51.69 -41.14 -47.29
C THR A 4 -51.86 -39.59 -47.36
N PHE A 5 -53.08 -39.20 -46.91
CA PHE A 5 -53.47 -38.21 -45.84
C PHE A 5 -53.53 -36.69 -46.16
N LYS A 6 -54.40 -35.81 -45.61
CA LYS A 6 -55.47 -35.87 -44.57
C LYS A 6 -56.36 -34.59 -44.64
N LYS A 7 -57.68 -34.79 -44.48
CA LYS A 7 -58.77 -34.02 -43.82
C LYS A 7 -58.68 -32.50 -43.53
N LEU A 8 -59.79 -31.81 -43.81
CA LEU A 8 -60.18 -30.50 -43.28
C LEU A 8 -61.71 -30.48 -43.01
N MET A 9 -62.16 -30.00 -41.83
CA MET A 9 -63.51 -29.46 -41.47
C MET A 9 -63.73 -29.46 -39.92
N PRO A 10 -64.78 -28.84 -39.31
CA PRO A 10 -65.07 -27.39 -39.15
C PRO A 10 -65.67 -27.04 -37.74
N GLY A 11 -66.16 -25.81 -37.50
CA GLY A 11 -66.99 -25.41 -36.34
C GLY A 11 -67.07 -23.88 -36.24
N VAL A 12 -68.17 -23.12 -36.45
CA VAL A 12 -69.54 -23.01 -35.89
C VAL A 12 -69.60 -22.67 -34.38
N PHE A 13 -70.00 -21.44 -34.01
CA PHE A 13 -71.25 -21.09 -33.30
C PHE A 13 -71.25 -19.67 -32.67
N ILE A 14 -72.17 -18.84 -33.18
CA ILE A 14 -73.16 -17.96 -32.50
C ILE A 14 -72.76 -16.92 -31.44
N ALA A 15 -73.25 -15.71 -31.69
CA ALA A 15 -73.28 -14.53 -30.83
C ALA A 15 -74.62 -14.37 -30.07
N ILE A 16 -74.55 -13.53 -29.03
CA ILE A 16 -75.61 -12.79 -28.29
C ILE A 16 -75.97 -13.36 -26.90
N ALA A 17 -75.42 -12.71 -25.86
CA ALA A 17 -76.12 -12.40 -24.61
C ALA A 17 -75.51 -11.14 -23.95
N LEU A 18 -76.20 -10.02 -24.15
CA LEU A 18 -76.46 -8.87 -23.27
C LEU A 18 -75.52 -8.57 -22.08
N VAL A 19 -75.03 -7.32 -22.09
CA VAL A 19 -75.01 -6.38 -20.95
C VAL A 19 -74.62 -6.99 -19.60
N SER A 20 -73.31 -7.05 -19.34
CA SER A 20 -72.79 -7.13 -17.98
C SER A 20 -71.73 -6.06 -17.79
N CYS A 21 -72.11 -5.09 -16.95
CA CYS A 21 -71.25 -4.19 -16.19
C CYS A 21 -70.07 -3.55 -16.92
N ASN A 22 -70.37 -2.46 -17.64
CA ASN A 22 -69.48 -1.31 -17.75
C ASN A 22 -69.37 -0.61 -16.39
N ARG A 23 -68.88 -1.31 -15.36
CA ARG A 23 -68.31 -0.65 -14.19
C ARG A 23 -66.87 -0.37 -14.56
N GLN A 24 -66.57 0.89 -14.88
CA GLN A 24 -65.24 1.41 -14.56
C GLN A 24 -64.89 0.92 -13.14
N PRO A 25 -63.66 0.47 -12.87
CA PRO A 25 -63.23 0.30 -11.50
C PRO A 25 -63.31 1.68 -10.83
N THR A 26 -64.44 1.98 -10.18
CA THR A 26 -64.58 3.14 -9.28
C THR A 26 -64.10 2.79 -7.88
N ASP A 27 -63.58 1.58 -7.67
CA ASP A 27 -62.49 1.46 -6.71
C ASP A 27 -61.28 2.14 -7.35
N LYS A 28 -61.17 3.45 -7.08
CA LYS A 28 -59.87 3.95 -6.65
C LYS A 28 -59.52 3.05 -5.47
N GLY A 29 -58.85 1.94 -5.75
CA GLY A 29 -58.38 1.02 -4.73
C GLY A 29 -57.83 1.90 -3.64
N ARG A 30 -58.29 1.67 -2.40
CA ARG A 30 -57.77 2.36 -1.21
C ARG A 30 -56.31 2.68 -1.51
N SER A 31 -55.95 3.96 -1.56
CA SER A 31 -54.55 4.30 -1.36
C SER A 31 -54.27 3.72 0.01
N PHE A 32 -53.69 2.51 0.05
CA PHE A 32 -52.81 2.17 1.14
C PHE A 32 -51.89 3.39 1.18
N GLY A 33 -52.01 4.16 2.27
CA GLY A 33 -51.22 5.37 2.41
C GLY A 33 -49.78 4.96 2.16
N GLU A 34 -49.10 5.72 1.32
CA GLU A 34 -47.71 5.47 0.93
C GLU A 34 -46.90 5.11 2.17
N GLN A 35 -46.40 3.88 2.23
CA GLN A 35 -45.64 3.41 3.37
C GLN A 35 -44.18 3.79 3.15
N PRO A 36 -43.51 4.37 4.16
CA PRO A 36 -42.09 4.64 4.01
C PRO A 36 -41.31 3.32 3.94
N PRO A 37 -40.13 3.32 3.28
CA PRO A 37 -39.30 2.14 3.17
C PRO A 37 -38.67 1.75 4.52
N GLU A 38 -38.14 0.53 4.58
CA GLU A 38 -37.31 0.02 5.68
C GLU A 38 -35.89 -0.30 5.19
N THR A 39 -34.89 -0.20 6.08
CA THR A 39 -33.47 -0.43 5.76
C THR A 39 -32.82 -1.37 6.75
N ALA A 40 -31.86 -2.18 6.29
CA ALA A 40 -31.02 -3.01 7.16
C ALA A 40 -29.59 -3.17 6.60
N PHE A 41 -28.62 -3.26 7.50
CA PHE A 41 -27.23 -3.58 7.15
C PHE A 41 -27.06 -5.07 6.81
N ALA A 42 -26.10 -5.36 5.94
CA ALA A 42 -25.48 -6.68 5.86
C ALA A 42 -24.72 -6.97 7.18
N PRO A 43 -24.53 -8.25 7.56
CA PRO A 43 -23.99 -8.63 8.87
C PRO A 43 -22.48 -8.38 9.05
N THR A 44 -21.84 -7.61 8.17
CA THR A 44 -20.39 -7.36 8.18
C THR A 44 -20.08 -5.87 8.09
N PRO A 45 -19.35 -5.29 9.06
CA PRO A 45 -18.93 -5.89 10.33
C PRO A 45 -20.13 -6.17 11.24
N LEU A 46 -19.94 -7.03 12.26
CA LEU A 46 -20.97 -7.27 13.26
C LEU A 46 -21.18 -6.02 14.13
N ASP A 47 -22.42 -5.72 14.48
CA ASP A 47 -22.74 -4.64 15.42
C ASP A 47 -22.04 -4.89 16.77
N GLY A 48 -21.41 -3.85 17.31
CA GLY A 48 -20.58 -3.89 18.52
C GLY A 48 -19.19 -4.51 18.36
N SER A 49 -18.78 -4.92 17.16
CA SER A 49 -17.45 -5.51 16.93
C SER A 49 -16.31 -4.53 17.23
N GLN A 50 -15.19 -5.04 17.77
CA GLN A 50 -14.15 -4.19 18.37
C GLN A 50 -12.81 -4.11 17.60
N ASN A 51 -12.64 -4.90 16.54
CA ASN A 51 -11.35 -5.11 15.86
C ASN A 51 -11.51 -5.08 14.34
N ASN A 52 -12.16 -4.04 13.82
CA ASN A 52 -12.42 -3.95 12.39
C ASN A 52 -11.25 -3.32 11.64
N SER A 53 -11.10 -3.71 10.38
CA SER A 53 -10.20 -3.07 9.43
C SER A 53 -10.53 -1.58 9.31
N PHE A 54 -9.53 -0.76 9.00
CA PHE A 54 -9.72 0.65 8.70
C PHE A 54 -10.35 0.87 7.32
N LYS A 55 -10.17 -0.06 6.38
CA LYS A 55 -10.95 -0.15 5.14
C LYS A 55 -12.10 -1.11 5.36
N LEU A 56 -13.32 -0.60 5.31
CA LEU A 56 -14.53 -1.41 5.41
C LEU A 56 -15.47 -1.08 4.27
N ARG A 57 -15.89 -2.13 3.57
CA ARG A 57 -17.10 -2.07 2.77
C ARG A 57 -18.27 -2.30 3.70
N LEU A 58 -19.17 -1.32 3.78
CA LEU A 58 -20.46 -1.49 4.44
C LEU A 58 -21.51 -1.69 3.37
N GLU A 59 -22.30 -2.75 3.50
CA GLU A 59 -23.39 -3.08 2.58
C GLU A 59 -24.72 -3.01 3.32
N TRP A 60 -25.78 -2.65 2.61
CA TRP A 60 -27.14 -2.54 3.15
C TRP A 60 -28.18 -2.91 2.09
N HIS A 61 -29.42 -3.08 2.51
CA HIS A 61 -30.55 -3.30 1.64
C HIS A 61 -31.76 -2.52 2.16
N GLY A 62 -32.58 -2.04 1.22
CA GLY A 62 -33.87 -1.42 1.49
C GLY A 62 -35.01 -2.31 1.02
N ASN A 63 -36.15 -2.20 1.69
CA ASN A 63 -37.40 -2.84 1.31
C ASN A 63 -38.53 -1.83 1.36
N ASP A 64 -39.33 -1.79 0.29
CA ASP A 64 -40.53 -0.97 0.19
C ASP A 64 -41.66 -1.89 -0.28
N SER A 65 -42.76 -1.89 0.47
CA SER A 65 -43.85 -2.85 0.28
C SER A 65 -44.83 -2.43 -0.82
N ASP A 66 -44.87 -1.14 -1.13
CA ASP A 66 -45.81 -0.51 -2.05
C ASP A 66 -45.15 0.35 -3.14
N GLY A 67 -43.82 0.51 -3.09
CA GLY A 67 -43.04 1.23 -4.09
C GLY A 67 -41.68 0.60 -4.44
N LEU A 68 -40.75 1.45 -4.89
CA LEU A 68 -39.39 1.11 -5.28
C LEU A 68 -38.41 2.00 -4.53
N ILE A 69 -37.29 1.41 -4.09
CA ILE A 69 -36.18 2.18 -3.53
C ILE A 69 -35.50 2.99 -4.64
N LYS A 70 -35.49 4.32 -4.48
CA LYS A 70 -34.81 5.30 -5.34
C LYS A 70 -33.32 5.43 -4.98
N GLY A 71 -32.97 5.24 -3.72
CA GLY A 71 -31.59 5.30 -3.23
C GLY A 71 -31.51 5.23 -1.72
N TYR A 72 -30.35 5.58 -1.18
CA TYR A 72 -30.06 5.55 0.24
C TYR A 72 -29.39 6.85 0.67
N GLU A 73 -29.61 7.23 1.92
CA GLU A 73 -28.81 8.22 2.61
C GLU A 73 -28.06 7.53 3.74
N TYR A 74 -26.77 7.84 3.88
CA TYR A 74 -25.97 7.38 5.02
C TYR A 74 -25.29 8.55 5.72
N ARG A 75 -25.01 8.39 7.00
CA ARG A 75 -24.16 9.32 7.76
C ARG A 75 -23.27 8.53 8.71
N VAL A 76 -22.14 9.13 9.05
CA VAL A 76 -21.16 8.54 9.94
C VAL A 76 -20.94 9.45 11.12
N GLN A 77 -21.15 8.92 12.31
CA GLN A 77 -20.70 9.52 13.55
C GLN A 77 -19.38 8.86 13.97
N GLY A 78 -18.36 9.68 14.21
CA GLY A 78 -17.06 9.24 14.67
C GLY A 78 -15.97 10.26 14.36
N PRO A 79 -14.71 9.97 14.74
CA PRO A 79 -13.59 10.87 14.48
C PRO A 79 -13.48 11.24 13.00
N PHE A 80 -13.36 12.55 12.71
CA PHE A 80 -13.13 13.14 11.38
C PHE A 80 -14.29 13.06 10.38
N TYR A 81 -15.51 12.74 10.82
CA TYR A 81 -16.74 12.86 10.01
C TYR A 81 -17.58 14.06 10.48
N ASP A 82 -18.32 14.66 9.55
CA ASP A 82 -19.14 15.87 9.78
C ASP A 82 -20.60 15.55 10.15
N GLU A 83 -20.93 14.28 10.36
CA GLU A 83 -22.27 13.74 10.67
C GLU A 83 -23.36 14.09 9.64
N ALA A 84 -22.98 14.57 8.44
CA ALA A 84 -23.92 14.91 7.38
C ALA A 84 -24.50 13.66 6.69
N TRP A 85 -25.75 13.78 6.21
CA TRP A 85 -26.34 12.77 5.34
C TRP A 85 -25.79 12.89 3.93
N HIS A 86 -25.33 11.77 3.38
CA HIS A 86 -24.83 11.64 2.02
C HIS A 86 -25.73 10.69 1.23
N PHE A 87 -26.15 11.10 0.03
CA PHE A 87 -26.96 10.28 -0.86
C PHE A 87 -26.10 9.34 -1.70
N THR A 88 -26.59 8.13 -1.95
CA THR A 88 -26.03 7.18 -2.91
C THR A 88 -27.13 6.29 -3.51
N GLU A 89 -26.96 5.88 -4.76
CA GLU A 89 -27.82 4.87 -5.41
C GLU A 89 -27.28 3.45 -5.17
N ASP A 90 -26.05 3.33 -4.65
CA ASP A 90 -25.42 2.04 -4.36
C ASP A 90 -25.94 1.42 -3.06
N PHE A 91 -25.90 0.09 -3.01
CA PHE A 91 -26.20 -0.71 -1.82
C PHE A 91 -24.96 -0.94 -0.94
N PHE A 92 -23.86 -0.25 -1.23
CA PHE A 92 -22.63 -0.30 -0.44
C PHE A 92 -21.82 0.99 -0.55
N VAL A 93 -20.97 1.25 0.44
CA VAL A 93 -19.91 2.28 0.39
C VAL A 93 -18.62 1.72 1.00
N ASP A 94 -17.51 2.01 0.34
CA ASP A 94 -16.16 1.72 0.85
C ASP A 94 -15.67 2.89 1.71
N PHE A 95 -15.59 2.67 3.02
CA PHE A 95 -15.12 3.65 3.98
C PHE A 95 -13.65 3.46 4.34
N LYS A 96 -12.99 4.58 4.66
CA LYS A 96 -11.67 4.62 5.29
C LYS A 96 -11.80 5.29 6.66
N PHE A 97 -11.78 4.48 7.71
CA PHE A 97 -11.87 4.87 9.11
C PHE A 97 -10.48 5.06 9.74
N ARG A 98 -10.43 5.69 10.93
CA ARG A 98 -9.24 5.76 11.79
C ARG A 98 -9.47 4.95 13.07
N ASP A 99 -8.49 4.89 13.98
CA ASP A 99 -8.75 4.27 15.28
C ASP A 99 -9.87 5.03 15.99
N GLY A 100 -10.90 4.30 16.42
CA GLY A 100 -12.03 4.94 17.07
C GLY A 100 -13.29 4.12 17.04
N TRP A 101 -14.27 4.63 17.78
CA TRP A 101 -15.64 4.17 17.75
C TRP A 101 -16.42 4.92 16.68
N TYR A 102 -17.19 4.16 15.89
CA TYR A 102 -18.04 4.66 14.85
C TYR A 102 -19.46 4.15 15.01
N THR A 103 -20.41 5.01 14.65
CA THR A 103 -21.80 4.66 14.41
C THR A 103 -22.14 5.09 12.99
N VAL A 104 -22.49 4.13 12.14
CA VAL A 104 -22.99 4.40 10.78
C VAL A 104 -24.49 4.23 10.79
N GLU A 105 -25.19 5.24 10.28
CA GLU A 105 -26.63 5.20 10.04
C GLU A 105 -26.88 5.18 8.54
N VAL A 106 -27.82 4.32 8.10
CA VAL A 106 -28.30 4.30 6.71
C VAL A 106 -29.81 4.23 6.68
N ARG A 107 -30.43 4.95 5.75
CA ARG A 107 -31.88 5.00 5.54
C ARG A 107 -32.19 5.01 4.05
N ALA A 108 -33.19 4.25 3.64
CA ALA A 108 -33.64 4.18 2.27
C ALA A 108 -34.56 5.37 1.93
N LEU A 109 -34.59 5.73 0.65
CA LEU A 109 -35.46 6.73 0.05
C LEU A 109 -36.26 6.05 -1.06
N ASP A 110 -37.58 6.16 -1.05
CA ASP A 110 -38.45 5.56 -2.08
C ASP A 110 -38.65 6.49 -3.29
N ASN A 111 -39.43 6.04 -4.27
CA ASN A 111 -39.78 6.80 -5.47
C ASN A 111 -40.85 7.88 -5.24
N GLY A 112 -41.41 7.97 -4.03
CA GLY A 112 -42.30 9.03 -3.53
C GLY A 112 -41.59 10.10 -2.71
N ASP A 113 -40.25 9.99 -2.57
CA ASP A 113 -39.41 10.80 -1.69
C ASP A 113 -39.71 10.61 -0.18
N ASN A 114 -40.34 9.51 0.22
CA ASN A 114 -40.41 9.13 1.62
C ASN A 114 -39.10 8.48 2.06
N VAL A 115 -38.71 8.83 3.28
CA VAL A 115 -37.47 8.37 3.93
C VAL A 115 -37.84 7.32 4.96
N ASP A 116 -37.03 6.27 5.08
CA ASP A 116 -37.14 5.33 6.20
C ASP A 116 -37.08 6.08 7.55
N PRO A 117 -38.16 6.06 8.35
CA PRO A 117 -38.24 6.78 9.61
C PRO A 117 -37.37 6.17 10.71
N THR A 118 -36.85 4.96 10.49
CA THR A 118 -36.06 4.16 11.42
C THR A 118 -34.72 3.75 10.79
N PRO A 119 -33.77 4.70 10.61
CA PRO A 119 -32.47 4.38 10.03
C PRO A 119 -31.81 3.17 10.69
N ALA A 120 -31.31 2.24 9.87
CA ALA A 120 -30.48 1.15 10.34
C ALA A 120 -29.20 1.71 10.96
N LYS A 121 -28.78 1.12 12.06
CA LYS A 121 -27.60 1.55 12.84
C LYS A 121 -26.59 0.42 12.91
N LEU A 122 -25.32 0.76 12.71
CA LEU A 122 -24.21 -0.15 12.90
C LEU A 122 -23.13 0.52 13.74
N ASN A 123 -22.82 -0.07 14.89
CA ASN A 123 -21.77 0.41 15.78
C ASN A 123 -20.59 -0.52 15.69
N PHE A 124 -19.38 0.02 15.62
CA PHE A 124 -18.18 -0.79 15.63
C PHE A 124 -16.98 0.05 16.05
N ARG A 125 -15.93 -0.63 16.49
CA ARG A 125 -14.62 -0.03 16.69
C ARG A 125 -13.70 -0.44 15.56
N VAL A 126 -13.03 0.54 14.99
CA VAL A 126 -11.93 0.35 14.06
C VAL A 126 -10.64 0.42 14.85
N LEU A 127 -9.76 -0.55 14.63
CA LEU A 127 -8.37 -0.46 15.06
C LEU A 127 -7.58 0.14 13.89
N GLY A 128 -7.53 1.47 13.87
CA GLY A 128 -6.71 2.20 12.92
C GLY A 128 -5.26 2.28 13.40
N PRO A 129 -4.39 2.99 12.68
CA PRO A 129 -3.06 3.23 13.18
C PRO A 129 -3.14 4.12 14.43
N THR A 130 -2.45 3.71 15.49
CA THR A 130 -2.31 4.56 16.68
C THR A 130 -1.22 5.60 16.47
N PHE A 131 -0.20 5.29 15.66
CA PHE A 131 0.97 6.15 15.43
C PHE A 131 1.51 6.79 16.73
N ASP A 132 1.43 6.03 17.82
CA ASP A 132 1.83 6.40 19.17
C ASP A 132 3.28 6.00 19.47
N GLN A 133 3.91 5.28 18.54
CA GLN A 133 5.32 4.95 18.51
C GLN A 133 5.98 5.68 17.34
N GLY A 134 7.25 6.04 17.52
CA GLY A 134 8.04 6.75 16.50
C GLY A 134 8.51 5.82 15.38
N ILE A 135 9.82 5.64 15.30
CA ILE A 135 10.47 4.89 14.23
C ILE A 135 10.54 3.40 14.56
N LEU A 136 10.13 2.56 13.61
CA LEU A 136 10.43 1.14 13.54
C LEU A 136 11.52 0.89 12.50
N LEU A 137 12.69 0.44 12.94
CA LEU A 137 13.75 -0.08 12.08
C LEU A 137 13.57 -1.59 11.90
N LEU A 138 13.18 -1.98 10.69
CA LEU A 138 13.06 -3.36 10.27
C LEU A 138 14.34 -3.80 9.58
N ASP A 139 15.04 -4.73 10.23
CA ASP A 139 16.18 -5.41 9.64
C ASP A 139 15.75 -6.73 9.02
N ASP A 140 15.90 -6.82 7.70
CA ASP A 140 15.55 -7.96 6.85
C ASP A 140 16.80 -8.48 6.10
N GLU A 141 17.94 -8.47 6.78
CA GLU A 141 19.20 -8.96 6.23
C GLU A 141 19.32 -10.49 6.30
N LEU A 142 19.76 -11.10 5.19
CA LEU A 142 20.00 -12.54 5.08
C LEU A 142 21.46 -12.95 5.34
N LEU A 143 22.31 -12.08 5.91
CA LEU A 143 23.75 -12.32 6.16
C LEU A 143 24.00 -12.92 7.55
N SER A 144 24.78 -14.00 7.68
CA SER A 144 25.06 -14.62 8.99
C SER A 144 26.41 -14.22 9.59
N GLY A 145 26.45 -14.15 10.93
CA GLY A 145 27.69 -14.05 11.70
C GLY A 145 28.18 -12.62 11.86
N VAL A 146 29.49 -12.38 11.70
CA VAL A 146 30.12 -11.08 12.01
C VAL A 146 29.58 -9.94 11.14
N THR A 147 29.10 -10.22 9.92
CA THR A 147 28.61 -9.17 9.02
C THR A 147 27.28 -8.58 9.49
N GLU A 148 26.38 -9.41 9.99
CA GLU A 148 25.07 -9.03 10.55
C GLU A 148 25.23 -8.04 11.70
N THR A 149 26.03 -8.41 12.71
CA THR A 149 26.32 -7.54 13.87
C THR A 149 26.88 -6.17 13.48
N ILE A 150 27.67 -6.10 12.40
CA ILE A 150 28.25 -4.84 11.93
C ILE A 150 27.21 -4.03 11.14
N THR A 151 26.35 -4.68 10.35
CA THR A 151 25.27 -4.02 9.62
C THR A 151 24.26 -3.40 10.59
N ASP A 152 23.82 -4.16 11.59
CA ASP A 152 22.85 -3.71 12.60
C ASP A 152 23.39 -2.51 13.36
N ALA A 153 24.61 -2.65 13.89
CA ALA A 153 25.28 -1.58 14.61
C ALA A 153 25.44 -0.31 13.74
N SER A 154 25.55 -0.47 12.42
CA SER A 154 25.69 0.66 11.51
C SER A 154 24.38 1.39 11.25
N TYR A 155 23.25 0.69 11.05
CA TYR A 155 21.94 1.33 10.91
C TYR A 155 21.49 2.00 12.21
N ASP A 156 21.70 1.34 13.35
CA ASP A 156 21.45 1.92 14.66
C ASP A 156 22.26 3.19 14.88
N SER A 157 23.56 3.14 14.54
CA SER A 157 24.42 4.31 14.66
C SER A 157 24.02 5.41 13.69
N LEU A 158 23.57 5.08 12.48
CA LEU A 158 23.12 6.04 11.48
C LEU A 158 21.94 6.87 11.99
N LEU A 159 20.95 6.21 12.62
CA LEU A 159 19.82 6.89 13.25
C LEU A 159 20.25 7.76 14.44
N ARG A 160 21.12 7.22 15.31
CA ARG A 160 21.64 7.97 16.46
C ARG A 160 22.44 9.20 16.05
N GLU A 161 23.28 9.08 15.01
CA GLU A 161 24.05 10.20 14.45
C GLU A 161 23.14 11.22 13.74
N ALA A 162 22.03 10.77 13.14
CA ALA A 162 21.00 11.67 12.61
C ALA A 162 20.25 12.43 13.72
N GLY A 163 20.35 11.97 14.96
CA GLY A 163 19.79 12.60 16.16
C GLY A 163 18.58 11.87 16.74
N TYR A 164 18.26 10.67 16.25
CA TYR A 164 17.14 9.85 16.68
C TYR A 164 17.60 8.81 17.68
N THR A 165 17.24 8.99 18.94
CA THR A 165 17.72 8.10 20.03
C THR A 165 16.66 7.12 20.51
N GLN A 166 15.40 7.37 20.16
CA GLN A 166 14.25 6.52 20.47
C GLN A 166 13.71 5.91 19.17
N PHE A 167 13.99 4.62 18.99
CA PHE A 167 13.43 3.83 17.90
C PHE A 167 13.36 2.37 18.35
N THR A 168 12.43 1.63 17.75
CA THR A 168 12.31 0.19 17.95
C THR A 168 13.03 -0.50 16.83
N THR A 169 13.92 -1.44 17.17
CA THR A 169 14.51 -2.35 16.19
C THR A 169 13.75 -3.66 16.19
N TRP A 170 13.59 -4.23 15.01
CA TRP A 170 13.00 -5.55 14.86
C TRP A 170 13.74 -6.32 13.77
N ASP A 171 14.36 -7.42 14.18
CA ASP A 171 15.23 -8.25 13.35
C ASP A 171 14.47 -9.52 12.89
N TYR A 172 14.37 -9.70 11.58
CA TYR A 172 13.73 -10.86 10.97
C TYR A 172 14.40 -12.20 11.32
N ARG A 173 15.74 -12.24 11.38
CA ARG A 173 16.54 -13.44 11.61
C ARG A 173 16.42 -13.91 13.05
N GLU A 174 16.57 -12.99 14.00
CA GLU A 174 16.43 -13.30 15.43
C GLU A 174 15.06 -13.91 15.72
N ARG A 175 14.02 -13.36 15.08
CA ARG A 175 12.63 -13.75 15.33
C ARG A 175 12.22 -15.03 14.65
N PHE A 176 12.76 -15.29 13.46
CA PHE A 176 12.32 -16.40 12.63
C PHE A 176 13.49 -17.11 11.96
N ALA A 177 14.34 -17.72 12.80
CA ALA A 177 15.52 -18.49 12.41
C ALA A 177 15.30 -19.50 11.25
N THR A 178 14.06 -19.91 10.96
CA THR A 178 13.71 -20.85 9.87
C THR A 178 12.41 -20.53 9.11
N SER A 179 11.68 -19.46 9.45
CA SER A 179 10.40 -19.15 8.79
C SER A 179 10.37 -17.73 8.24
N ARG A 180 9.61 -17.50 7.17
CA ARG A 180 9.46 -16.18 6.53
C ARG A 180 8.06 -15.64 6.79
N PRO A 181 7.74 -15.18 8.01
CA PRO A 181 6.37 -14.81 8.33
C PRO A 181 6.02 -13.43 7.78
N THR A 182 4.73 -13.28 7.56
CA THR A 182 4.10 -11.99 7.35
C THR A 182 3.82 -11.31 8.69
N PHE A 183 3.85 -9.98 8.71
CA PHE A 183 3.29 -9.22 9.83
C PHE A 183 1.79 -9.49 9.88
N VAL A 184 1.39 -10.32 10.84
CA VAL A 184 -0.02 -10.55 11.16
C VAL A 184 -0.31 -9.79 12.44
N SER A 185 -1.21 -8.80 12.37
CA SER A 185 -1.70 -8.15 13.59
C SER A 185 -2.29 -9.20 14.53
N ASN A 186 -2.00 -9.08 15.83
CA ASN A 186 -2.56 -9.94 16.90
C ASN A 186 -2.07 -11.39 16.98
N LYS A 187 -1.02 -11.80 16.25
CA LYS A 187 -0.34 -13.07 16.56
C LYS A 187 0.72 -12.87 17.64
N THR A 188 0.71 -13.73 18.64
CA THR A 188 1.85 -13.90 19.53
C THR A 188 2.87 -14.77 18.81
N ASP A 189 4.13 -14.33 18.72
CA ASP A 189 5.19 -15.17 18.16
C ASP A 189 5.46 -16.39 19.05
N SER A 190 6.31 -17.31 18.58
CA SER A 190 6.68 -18.51 19.34
C SER A 190 7.39 -18.23 20.67
N THR A 191 7.77 -16.96 20.94
CA THR A 191 8.41 -16.51 22.18
C THR A 191 7.42 -15.91 23.19
N GLY A 192 6.12 -15.84 22.84
CA GLY A 192 5.12 -15.21 23.72
C GLY A 192 5.03 -13.69 23.56
N GLN A 193 5.77 -13.10 22.62
CA GLN A 193 5.78 -11.66 22.38
C GLN A 193 4.71 -11.30 21.33
N ARG A 194 3.92 -10.24 21.59
CA ARG A 194 2.92 -9.74 20.63
C ARG A 194 3.61 -9.29 19.35
N ALA A 195 3.07 -9.68 18.19
CA ALA A 195 3.52 -9.17 16.90
C ALA A 195 3.52 -7.64 16.88
N VAL A 196 4.58 -7.08 16.31
CA VAL A 196 4.72 -5.64 16.10
C VAL A 196 3.60 -5.18 15.18
N SER A 197 2.79 -4.24 15.64
CA SER A 197 1.76 -3.63 14.80
C SER A 197 2.40 -2.50 14.02
N LEU A 198 2.60 -2.66 12.71
CA LEU A 198 3.15 -1.58 11.86
C LEU A 198 2.35 -0.28 12.02
N SER A 199 1.04 -0.40 12.24
CA SER A 199 0.11 0.71 12.45
C SER A 199 0.36 1.51 13.75
N SER A 200 1.18 1.03 14.69
CA SER A 200 1.56 1.84 15.86
C SER A 200 2.71 2.80 15.60
N PHE A 201 3.43 2.67 14.48
CA PHE A 201 4.65 3.45 14.20
C PHE A 201 4.40 4.54 13.15
N THR A 202 4.82 5.77 13.43
CA THR A 202 4.75 6.89 12.49
C THR A 202 5.65 6.69 11.27
N THR A 203 6.80 6.05 11.45
CA THR A 203 7.74 5.74 10.37
C THR A 203 8.24 4.31 10.45
N ILE A 204 8.28 3.65 9.29
CA ILE A 204 8.97 2.39 9.09
C ILE A 204 10.20 2.63 8.21
N ILE A 205 11.34 2.14 8.66
CA ILE A 205 12.57 2.04 7.88
C ILE A 205 12.81 0.56 7.64
N TRP A 206 12.71 0.13 6.40
CA TRP A 206 12.94 -1.24 5.99
C TRP A 206 14.26 -1.36 5.25
N TYR A 207 15.23 -2.02 5.86
CA TYR A 207 16.45 -2.43 5.19
C TYR A 207 16.32 -3.87 4.71
N THR A 208 16.59 -4.13 3.43
CA THR A 208 16.46 -5.48 2.85
C THR A 208 17.57 -5.80 1.84
N GLN A 209 17.74 -7.07 1.54
CA GLN A 209 18.58 -7.56 0.45
C GLN A 209 17.74 -8.37 -0.55
N PRO A 210 18.26 -8.73 -1.74
CA PRO A 210 17.50 -9.48 -2.72
C PRO A 210 17.05 -10.81 -2.09
N ALA A 211 15.80 -11.19 -2.34
CA ALA A 211 15.12 -12.34 -1.73
C ALA A 211 14.75 -12.21 -0.23
N GLY A 212 14.75 -10.99 0.31
CA GLY A 212 14.23 -10.65 1.64
C GLY A 212 12.71 -10.83 1.79
N ASN A 213 12.19 -10.53 2.98
CA ASN A 213 10.79 -10.68 3.36
C ASN A 213 9.91 -9.48 2.96
N LEU A 214 10.48 -8.41 2.42
CA LEU A 214 9.75 -7.22 1.97
C LEU A 214 8.56 -7.57 1.05
N GLY A 215 8.76 -8.45 0.07
CA GLY A 215 7.72 -8.87 -0.86
C GLY A 215 6.54 -9.62 -0.23
N LEU A 216 6.80 -10.35 0.85
CA LEU A 216 5.78 -11.09 1.60
C LEU A 216 4.88 -10.15 2.41
N ASN A 217 5.38 -8.96 2.74
CA ASN A 217 4.70 -7.97 3.58
C ASN A 217 4.11 -6.82 2.76
N ARG A 218 4.11 -6.93 1.44
CA ARG A 218 3.66 -5.89 0.50
C ARG A 218 2.26 -5.40 0.82
N ALA A 219 1.29 -6.29 0.99
CA ALA A 219 -0.10 -5.92 1.30
C ALA A 219 -0.19 -5.14 2.63
N THR A 220 0.49 -5.60 3.67
CA THR A 220 0.53 -4.93 4.97
C THR A 220 1.19 -3.55 4.88
N LEU A 221 2.25 -3.40 4.08
CA LEU A 221 2.91 -2.11 3.86
C LEU A 221 2.08 -1.16 3.01
N GLN A 222 1.34 -1.66 2.02
CA GLN A 222 0.38 -0.86 1.26
C GLN A 222 -0.72 -0.33 2.19
N ASP A 223 -1.26 -1.18 3.06
CA ASP A 223 -2.24 -0.76 4.05
C ASP A 223 -1.68 0.27 5.03
N TYR A 224 -0.44 0.08 5.49
CA TYR A 224 0.28 1.04 6.34
C TYR A 224 0.45 2.42 5.68
N LEU A 225 0.82 2.47 4.41
CA LEU A 225 0.94 3.72 3.66
C LEU A 225 -0.43 4.36 3.39
N ASP A 226 -1.44 3.56 3.05
CA ASP A 226 -2.81 4.05 2.87
C ASP A 226 -3.42 4.62 4.16
N MET A 227 -2.90 4.17 5.31
CA MET A 227 -3.19 4.69 6.66
C MET A 227 -2.45 5.99 7.00
N GLY A 228 -1.49 6.40 6.18
CA GLY A 228 -0.72 7.63 6.33
C GLY A 228 0.61 7.50 7.06
N GLY A 229 1.13 6.28 7.19
CA GLY A 229 2.46 6.05 7.74
C GLY A 229 3.56 6.46 6.77
N ASN A 230 4.78 6.71 7.25
CA ASN A 230 5.92 7.01 6.40
C ASN A 230 6.79 5.78 6.18
N LEU A 231 7.27 5.54 4.96
CA LEU A 231 8.08 4.37 4.65
C LEU A 231 9.39 4.76 3.97
N LEU A 232 10.52 4.35 4.53
CA LEU A 232 11.81 4.33 3.86
C LEU A 232 12.17 2.88 3.55
N ILE A 233 12.41 2.55 2.28
CA ILE A 233 13.00 1.27 1.89
C ILE A 233 14.39 1.50 1.34
N ALA A 234 15.36 0.76 1.85
CA ALA A 234 16.71 0.76 1.31
C ALA A 234 17.30 -0.65 1.26
N GLY A 235 18.23 -0.87 0.34
CA GLY A 235 18.76 -2.20 0.13
C GLY A 235 19.24 -2.46 -1.29
N SER A 236 19.79 -3.65 -1.51
CA SER A 236 19.99 -4.17 -2.87
C SER A 236 18.78 -5.00 -3.27
N GLY A 237 18.36 -4.89 -4.54
CA GLY A 237 17.20 -5.61 -5.06
C GLY A 237 15.86 -5.28 -4.37
N THR A 238 15.65 -4.03 -3.98
CA THR A 238 14.42 -3.61 -3.27
C THR A 238 13.19 -3.75 -4.16
N LEU A 239 13.30 -3.38 -5.44
CA LEU A 239 12.21 -3.54 -6.39
C LEU A 239 11.91 -5.00 -6.71
N GLU A 240 12.92 -5.86 -6.87
CA GLU A 240 12.76 -7.31 -7.02
C GLU A 240 11.91 -7.88 -5.89
N SER A 241 12.22 -7.49 -4.66
CA SER A 241 11.48 -7.91 -3.49
C SER A 241 10.05 -7.36 -3.53
N LEU A 242 9.84 -6.11 -3.94
CA LEU A 242 8.51 -5.49 -4.04
C LEU A 242 7.65 -5.99 -5.20
N THR A 243 8.24 -6.42 -6.32
CA THR A 243 7.49 -6.84 -7.52
C THR A 243 7.37 -8.36 -7.56
N GLY A 244 8.38 -9.09 -7.06
CA GLY A 244 8.55 -10.53 -7.21
C GLY A 244 9.41 -10.92 -8.41
N GLU A 245 9.81 -9.96 -9.24
CA GLU A 245 10.59 -10.18 -10.48
C GLU A 245 11.63 -9.08 -10.67
N THR A 246 12.80 -9.42 -11.21
CA THR A 246 13.84 -8.46 -11.56
C THR A 246 13.32 -7.44 -12.60
N PRO A 247 13.28 -6.14 -12.28
CA PRO A 247 12.93 -5.11 -13.24
C PRO A 247 13.84 -5.14 -14.48
N THR A 248 13.24 -5.30 -15.65
CA THR A 248 13.96 -5.41 -16.93
C THR A 248 13.93 -4.12 -17.76
N GLY A 249 13.25 -3.09 -17.26
CA GLY A 249 12.98 -1.84 -17.96
C GLY A 249 11.54 -1.69 -18.46
N THR A 250 10.66 -2.66 -18.24
CA THR A 250 9.22 -2.55 -18.57
C THR A 250 8.48 -1.65 -17.58
N ASP A 251 7.28 -1.21 -17.97
CA ASP A 251 6.37 -0.46 -17.09
C ASP A 251 5.98 -1.28 -15.86
N MET A 252 5.88 -0.60 -14.72
CA MET A 252 5.40 -1.18 -13.48
C MET A 252 3.89 -1.43 -13.56
N PRO A 253 3.37 -2.52 -12.98
CA PRO A 253 1.92 -2.73 -12.89
C PRO A 253 1.25 -1.58 -12.12
N THR A 254 0.19 -1.01 -12.70
CA THR A 254 -0.53 0.15 -12.12
C THR A 254 -1.23 -0.17 -10.79
N SER A 255 -1.47 -1.44 -10.50
CA SER A 255 -2.00 -1.94 -9.23
C SER A 255 -0.90 -2.28 -8.20
N GLY A 256 0.37 -2.22 -8.59
CA GLY A 256 1.50 -2.61 -7.75
C GLY A 256 1.97 -1.48 -6.83
N MET A 257 2.50 -1.84 -5.66
CA MET A 257 3.04 -0.89 -4.67
C MET A 257 4.14 0.02 -5.25
N ALA A 258 5.00 -0.49 -6.14
CA ALA A 258 6.02 0.33 -6.79
C ALA A 258 5.42 1.51 -7.57
N PHE A 259 4.28 1.28 -8.25
CA PHE A 259 3.57 2.32 -8.98
C PHE A 259 2.71 3.18 -8.04
N GLN A 260 1.85 2.57 -7.23
CA GLN A 260 0.85 3.27 -6.42
C GLN A 260 1.42 4.05 -5.24
N HIS A 261 2.52 3.56 -4.66
CA HIS A 261 3.04 4.09 -3.39
C HIS A 261 4.42 4.70 -3.52
N PHE A 262 5.25 4.17 -4.41
CA PHE A 262 6.57 4.77 -4.68
C PHE A 262 6.59 5.64 -5.93
N HIS A 263 5.55 5.60 -6.78
CA HIS A 263 5.47 6.39 -8.00
C HIS A 263 6.65 6.11 -8.96
N VAL A 264 6.97 4.82 -9.11
CA VAL A 264 7.95 4.31 -10.07
C VAL A 264 7.20 3.87 -11.33
N LEU A 265 7.45 4.54 -12.46
CA LEU A 265 6.82 4.21 -13.75
C LEU A 265 7.48 2.98 -14.38
N ARG A 266 8.82 2.96 -14.42
CA ARG A 266 9.64 1.88 -14.95
C ARG A 266 10.87 1.74 -14.06
N ALA A 267 11.47 0.56 -14.04
CA ALA A 267 12.79 0.42 -13.46
C ALA A 267 13.57 -0.67 -14.17
N LYS A 268 14.89 -0.59 -14.01
CA LYS A 268 15.82 -1.60 -14.50
C LYS A 268 16.83 -1.93 -13.44
N THR A 269 17.04 -3.23 -13.25
CA THR A 269 18.12 -3.71 -12.40
C THR A 269 19.39 -3.86 -13.21
N ILE A 270 20.46 -3.41 -12.59
CA ILE A 270 21.80 -3.42 -13.16
C ILE A 270 22.79 -3.85 -12.10
N ASP A 271 23.79 -4.61 -12.52
CA ASP A 271 25.00 -4.82 -11.73
C ASP A 271 25.90 -3.60 -11.95
N MET A 272 25.79 -2.62 -11.06
CA MET A 272 26.44 -1.33 -11.26
C MET A 272 27.75 -1.21 -10.51
N TYR A 273 28.79 -0.83 -11.25
CA TYR A 273 30.12 -0.49 -10.74
C TYR A 273 30.20 1.04 -10.55
N ALA A 274 29.67 1.56 -9.44
CA ALA A 274 29.56 3.00 -9.20
C ALA A 274 30.66 3.54 -8.27
N ASP A 275 31.34 4.62 -8.69
CA ASP A 275 32.31 5.34 -7.84
C ASP A 275 31.70 6.54 -7.10
N LYS A 276 30.63 7.12 -7.68
CA LYS A 276 29.93 8.29 -7.15
C LYS A 276 28.44 8.19 -7.41
N ILE A 277 27.66 8.60 -6.42
CA ILE A 277 26.22 8.84 -6.55
C ILE A 277 26.04 10.35 -6.33
N LEU A 278 25.47 11.03 -7.31
CA LEU A 278 25.25 12.47 -7.26
C LEU A 278 23.87 12.73 -6.69
N SER A 279 23.77 13.72 -5.80
CA SER A 279 22.46 14.15 -5.38
C SER A 279 21.77 14.93 -6.49
N ALA A 280 20.49 14.64 -6.70
CA ALA A 280 19.61 15.44 -7.54
C ALA A 280 18.94 16.58 -6.75
N ASN A 281 19.08 16.60 -5.42
CA ASN A 281 18.54 17.64 -4.55
C ASN A 281 19.67 18.45 -3.91
N THR A 282 19.65 19.77 -4.07
CA THR A 282 20.67 20.67 -3.53
C THR A 282 20.79 20.68 -2.01
N GLY A 283 19.77 20.22 -1.29
CA GLY A 283 19.77 20.07 0.17
C GLY A 283 20.41 18.77 0.66
N LEU A 284 20.74 17.85 -0.25
CA LEU A 284 21.36 16.57 0.07
C LEU A 284 22.83 16.55 -0.41
N PRO A 285 23.73 15.88 0.33
CA PRO A 285 25.12 15.78 -0.06
C PRO A 285 25.29 14.79 -1.22
N ASP A 286 26.23 15.10 -2.12
CA ASP A 286 26.75 14.09 -3.05
C ASP A 286 27.43 12.96 -2.27
N LEU A 287 27.18 11.73 -2.72
CA LEU A 287 27.73 10.55 -2.09
C LEU A 287 28.96 10.12 -2.87
N ASN A 288 30.10 10.62 -2.42
CA ASN A 288 31.38 10.10 -2.89
C ASN A 288 31.72 8.86 -2.09
N THR A 289 32.02 7.76 -2.77
CA THR A 289 32.59 6.60 -2.07
C THR A 289 34.00 6.98 -1.62
N SER A 290 34.28 6.93 -0.32
CA SER A 290 35.62 7.23 0.21
C SER A 290 36.51 6.01 0.10
N TYR A 291 36.90 5.63 -1.11
CA TYR A 291 37.88 4.57 -1.34
C TYR A 291 39.22 5.17 -1.79
N LYS A 292 40.14 5.35 -0.85
CA LYS A 292 41.57 5.58 -1.15
C LYS A 292 42.26 4.22 -1.24
N ILE A 293 42.17 3.55 -2.37
CA ILE A 293 43.02 2.36 -2.61
C ILE A 293 44.46 2.85 -2.75
N PRO A 294 45.43 2.24 -2.04
CA PRO A 294 46.82 2.30 -2.47
C PRO A 294 46.88 1.86 -3.94
N ARG A 295 47.65 2.57 -4.79
CA ARG A 295 47.72 2.45 -6.26
C ARG A 295 48.05 1.06 -6.85
N THR A 296 48.04 0.00 -6.06
CA THR A 296 48.41 -1.34 -6.48
C THR A 296 47.27 -2.32 -6.23
N VAL A 297 46.58 -2.64 -7.34
CA VAL A 297 45.81 -3.86 -7.59
C VAL A 297 44.33 -3.87 -7.13
N ILE A 298 43.46 -3.83 -8.16
CA ILE A 298 42.01 -4.08 -8.22
C ILE A 298 41.10 -2.98 -7.64
N THR A 299 40.53 -2.18 -8.55
CA THR A 299 39.36 -1.34 -8.36
C THR A 299 38.20 -2.22 -7.88
N GLN A 300 37.86 -2.12 -6.58
CA GLN A 300 36.65 -2.71 -6.04
C GLN A 300 35.55 -1.66 -6.09
N TYR A 301 34.48 -2.01 -6.78
CA TYR A 301 33.29 -1.20 -6.98
C TYR A 301 32.17 -1.76 -6.11
N LEU A 302 31.09 -0.99 -5.89
CA LEU A 302 29.80 -1.58 -5.54
C LEU A 302 29.54 -2.74 -6.50
N LYS A 303 29.34 -3.96 -6.00
CA LYS A 303 28.96 -5.13 -6.80
C LYS A 303 27.71 -5.72 -6.19
N ALA A 304 26.60 -5.02 -6.37
CA ALA A 304 25.28 -5.45 -5.96
C ALA A 304 24.26 -5.09 -7.04
N PRO A 305 23.16 -5.85 -7.17
CA PRO A 305 22.05 -5.45 -8.01
C PRO A 305 21.45 -4.16 -7.46
N MET A 306 21.46 -3.13 -8.29
CA MET A 306 20.90 -1.81 -7.99
C MET A 306 19.76 -1.51 -8.98
N ASN A 307 18.82 -0.68 -8.57
CA ASN A 307 17.71 -0.28 -9.43
C ASN A 307 17.91 1.15 -9.97
N GLN A 308 17.84 1.32 -11.30
CA GLN A 308 17.60 2.60 -11.96
C GLN A 308 16.10 2.81 -12.15
N LEU A 309 15.61 3.98 -11.81
CA LEU A 309 14.19 4.31 -11.67
C LEU A 309 13.81 5.36 -12.71
N VAL A 310 12.66 5.16 -13.35
CA VAL A 310 11.94 6.22 -14.07
C VAL A 310 10.84 6.69 -13.12
N PRO A 311 11.00 7.85 -12.45
CA PRO A 311 9.98 8.36 -11.55
C PRO A 311 8.76 8.86 -12.34
N PHE A 312 7.60 8.86 -11.68
CA PHE A 312 6.45 9.63 -12.12
C PHE A 312 6.70 11.13 -11.92
N PHE A 313 5.90 12.00 -12.54
CA PHE A 313 6.18 13.45 -12.54
C PHE A 313 6.07 14.12 -11.15
N ASP A 314 5.41 13.47 -10.19
CA ASP A 314 5.21 13.90 -8.82
C ASP A 314 6.15 13.21 -7.83
N ALA A 315 7.05 12.34 -8.31
CA ALA A 315 8.13 11.76 -7.52
C ALA A 315 9.42 12.57 -7.69
N GLU A 316 10.06 12.89 -6.57
CA GLU A 316 11.29 13.66 -6.48
C GLU A 316 12.51 12.73 -6.61
N PRO A 317 13.37 12.89 -7.62
CA PRO A 317 14.64 12.16 -7.64
C PRO A 317 15.54 12.66 -6.52
N LEU A 318 16.08 11.76 -5.70
CA LEU A 318 17.03 12.10 -4.63
C LEU A 318 18.48 11.93 -5.09
N PHE A 319 18.75 10.84 -5.80
CA PHE A 319 20.09 10.44 -6.19
C PHE A 319 20.09 9.87 -7.60
N VAL A 320 21.15 10.17 -8.34
CA VAL A 320 21.44 9.62 -9.67
C VAL A 320 22.84 9.01 -9.68
N PHE A 321 23.05 8.02 -10.53
CA PHE A 321 24.38 7.49 -10.74
C PHE A 321 25.23 8.44 -11.59
N ASN A 322 26.47 8.69 -11.17
CA ASN A 322 27.40 9.58 -11.90
C ASN A 322 27.89 8.98 -13.24
N THR A 323 27.63 7.71 -13.53
CA THR A 323 28.22 7.04 -14.68
C THR A 323 27.37 7.23 -15.95
N ASN A 324 27.97 7.86 -16.95
CA ASN A 324 27.54 7.72 -18.34
C ASN A 324 27.60 6.23 -18.75
N TYR A 325 26.74 5.80 -19.66
CA TYR A 325 26.83 4.47 -20.27
C TYR A 325 28.27 4.19 -20.73
N TYR A 326 28.91 3.14 -20.21
CA TYR A 326 30.18 2.67 -20.73
C TYR A 326 30.25 1.14 -20.76
N ARG A 327 30.83 0.62 -21.85
CA ARG A 327 31.07 -0.80 -22.02
C ARG A 327 32.47 -1.12 -21.50
N ASP A 328 32.57 -1.93 -20.46
CA ASP A 328 33.86 -2.48 -20.04
C ASP A 328 34.23 -3.61 -21.01
N ALA A 329 35.01 -3.25 -22.03
CA ALA A 329 35.47 -4.18 -23.06
C ALA A 329 36.32 -5.33 -22.49
N SER A 330 36.98 -5.13 -21.35
CA SER A 330 37.83 -6.15 -20.72
C SER A 330 37.03 -7.24 -20.01
N ARG A 331 35.84 -6.90 -19.52
CA ARG A 331 34.93 -7.83 -18.83
C ARG A 331 33.73 -8.24 -19.66
N ASN A 332 33.55 -7.62 -20.84
CA ASN A 332 32.37 -7.73 -21.68
C ASN A 332 31.05 -7.45 -20.91
N ILE A 333 31.09 -6.44 -20.03
CA ILE A 333 29.94 -6.02 -19.23
C ILE A 333 29.48 -4.64 -19.72
N ASN A 334 28.17 -4.49 -19.94
CA ASN A 334 27.54 -3.19 -20.15
C ASN A 334 27.26 -2.58 -18.78
N VAL A 335 27.97 -1.49 -18.44
CA VAL A 335 27.71 -0.73 -17.22
C VAL A 335 26.65 0.32 -17.58
N ASN A 336 25.40 0.00 -17.23
CA ASN A 336 24.15 0.66 -17.63
C ASN A 336 23.61 0.22 -18.99
N SER A 337 22.29 0.39 -19.21
CA SER A 337 21.75 0.51 -20.57
C SER A 337 21.67 1.97 -20.97
N GLU A 338 21.88 2.25 -22.25
CA GLU A 338 21.79 3.59 -22.83
C GLU A 338 20.49 4.31 -22.40
N GLU A 339 19.36 3.60 -22.40
CA GLU A 339 18.06 4.14 -22.00
C GLU A 339 17.96 4.58 -20.53
N PHE A 340 18.71 3.95 -19.62
CA PHE A 340 18.61 4.21 -18.18
C PHE A 340 19.83 4.99 -17.62
N ALA A 341 20.78 5.36 -18.48
CA ALA A 341 21.95 6.13 -18.08
C ALA A 341 21.54 7.51 -17.53
N GLY A 342 22.08 7.87 -16.36
CA GLY A 342 21.75 9.13 -15.68
C GLY A 342 20.38 9.15 -14.99
N LEU A 343 19.63 8.05 -15.02
CA LEU A 343 18.36 7.98 -14.30
C LEU A 343 18.56 7.85 -12.78
N PRO A 344 17.56 8.28 -11.99
CA PRO A 344 17.58 8.15 -10.53
C PRO A 344 17.80 6.72 -10.04
N CYS A 345 18.45 6.60 -8.89
CA CYS A 345 18.62 5.37 -8.13
C CYS A 345 18.07 5.45 -6.71
N ALA A 346 17.62 6.64 -6.32
CA ALA A 346 16.72 6.82 -5.20
C ALA A 346 15.72 7.93 -5.52
N GLN A 347 14.50 7.78 -5.01
CA GLN A 347 13.44 8.77 -5.16
C GLN A 347 12.61 8.89 -3.89
N LEU A 348 11.91 10.02 -3.79
CA LEU A 348 10.99 10.36 -2.72
C LEU A 348 9.64 10.73 -3.31
N TYR A 349 8.59 10.12 -2.81
CA TYR A 349 7.22 10.54 -3.04
C TYR A 349 6.68 11.27 -1.79
N ARG A 350 6.13 12.47 -2.01
CA ARG A 350 5.50 13.32 -0.98
C ARG A 350 4.01 13.37 -1.23
N GLY A 351 3.29 12.40 -0.69
CA GLY A 351 1.84 12.36 -0.77
C GLY A 351 1.18 13.30 0.23
N THR A 352 -0.12 13.53 0.06
CA THR A 352 -0.95 14.22 1.04
C THR A 352 -1.20 13.38 2.29
N ASN A 353 -1.22 12.05 2.13
CA ASN A 353 -1.55 11.11 3.20
C ASN A 353 -0.31 10.44 3.77
N PHE A 354 0.69 10.12 2.95
CA PHE A 354 1.90 9.41 3.36
C PHE A 354 3.12 9.95 2.60
N ASN A 355 4.31 9.66 3.12
CA ASN A 355 5.57 9.85 2.41
C ASN A 355 6.28 8.52 2.22
N ALA A 356 6.92 8.34 1.08
CA ALA A 356 7.64 7.11 0.76
C ALA A 356 8.96 7.40 0.08
N ALA A 357 10.06 6.90 0.63
CA ALA A 357 11.39 6.99 0.04
C ALA A 357 11.87 5.60 -0.37
N LEU A 358 12.31 5.47 -1.62
CA LEU A 358 12.87 4.23 -2.16
C LEU A 358 14.32 4.47 -2.56
N PHE A 359 15.22 3.71 -1.94
CA PHE A 359 16.62 3.63 -2.33
C PHE A 359 16.83 2.27 -3.01
N GLY A 360 17.17 2.30 -4.30
CA GLY A 360 17.57 1.11 -5.08
C GLY A 360 18.98 0.63 -4.73
N PHE A 361 19.51 1.04 -3.59
CA PHE A 361 20.83 0.73 -3.06
C PHE A 361 20.82 0.75 -1.53
N PRO A 362 21.76 0.06 -0.86
CA PRO A 362 21.81 0.03 0.60
C PRO A 362 22.42 1.34 1.16
N LEU A 363 21.87 1.86 2.27
CA LEU A 363 22.40 3.07 2.94
C LEU A 363 23.71 2.79 3.67
N VAL A 364 23.86 1.56 4.14
CA VAL A 364 25.08 1.03 4.75
C VAL A 364 25.51 -0.18 3.94
N SER A 365 26.82 -0.35 3.72
CA SER A 365 27.32 -1.64 3.27
C SER A 365 28.55 -2.05 4.07
N VAL A 366 28.56 -3.33 4.44
CA VAL A 366 29.61 -3.96 5.24
C VAL A 366 30.28 -5.03 4.40
N VAL A 367 31.60 -4.97 4.27
CA VAL A 367 32.40 -6.03 3.67
C VAL A 367 33.06 -6.87 4.78
N ARG A 368 33.12 -8.19 4.56
CA ARG A 368 33.66 -9.20 5.47
C ARG A 368 35.08 -8.87 5.97
N ALA A 369 35.33 -9.09 7.27
CA ALA A 369 36.65 -8.96 7.89
C ALA A 369 37.71 -9.83 7.16
N GLY A 370 38.74 -9.20 6.60
CA GLY A 370 39.84 -9.85 5.87
C GLY A 370 40.17 -9.25 4.50
N SER A 371 39.26 -8.44 3.94
CA SER A 371 39.54 -7.51 2.84
C SER A 371 39.31 -6.10 3.38
N ALA A 372 40.21 -5.15 3.06
CA ALA A 372 40.22 -3.80 3.65
C ALA A 372 38.81 -3.19 3.76
N ASN A 373 38.49 -2.64 4.95
CA ASN A 373 37.20 -2.04 5.29
C ASN A 373 36.68 -1.12 4.17
N VAL A 374 35.59 -1.49 3.50
CA VAL A 374 34.94 -0.61 2.51
C VAL A 374 33.55 -0.25 3.02
N ASN A 375 33.43 0.96 3.57
CA ASN A 375 32.13 1.62 3.67
C ASN A 375 31.78 2.06 2.24
N LEU A 376 30.73 1.48 1.64
CA LEU A 376 30.35 1.81 0.25
C LEU A 376 29.75 3.21 0.11
N VAL A 377 29.37 3.87 1.20
CA VAL A 377 28.79 5.23 1.16
C VAL A 377 29.37 6.07 2.30
N ASP A 378 29.64 7.35 2.03
CA ASP A 378 30.09 8.31 3.04
C ASP A 378 29.07 8.39 4.18
N ARG A 379 29.45 7.86 5.34
CA ARG A 379 28.58 7.77 6.53
C ARG A 379 28.06 9.13 6.98
N LYS A 380 28.90 10.17 6.91
CA LYS A 380 28.47 11.52 7.28
C LYS A 380 27.41 12.00 6.30
N ALA A 381 27.63 11.80 5.00
CA ALA A 381 26.66 12.16 3.98
C ALA A 381 25.33 11.39 4.14
N MET A 382 25.38 10.08 4.40
CA MET A 382 24.19 9.27 4.70
C MET A 382 23.46 9.72 5.96
N THR A 383 24.20 10.13 6.98
CA THR A 383 23.59 10.68 8.19
C THR A 383 22.80 11.94 7.88
N GLU A 384 23.32 12.84 7.04
CA GLU A 384 22.58 14.03 6.59
C GLU A 384 21.33 13.66 5.78
N VAL A 385 21.42 12.65 4.89
CA VAL A 385 20.27 12.17 4.10
C VAL A 385 19.17 11.63 5.01
N VAL A 386 19.52 10.74 5.94
CA VAL A 386 18.57 10.17 6.90
C VAL A 386 17.98 11.27 7.79
N ARG A 387 18.81 12.21 8.25
CA ARG A 387 18.33 13.36 9.03
C ARG A 387 17.34 14.21 8.22
N TYR A 388 17.65 14.53 6.98
CA TYR A 388 16.74 15.29 6.10
C TYR A 388 15.41 14.56 5.92
N LEU A 389 15.45 13.25 5.59
CA LEU A 389 14.23 12.47 5.40
C LEU A 389 13.39 12.41 6.68
N LEU A 390 13.99 12.04 7.81
CA LEU A 390 13.24 11.90 9.05
C LEU A 390 12.75 13.24 9.60
N GLN A 391 13.60 14.27 9.59
CA GLN A 391 13.30 15.56 10.20
C GLN A 391 12.44 16.45 9.31
N ASP A 392 12.82 16.58 8.04
CA ASP A 392 12.26 17.59 7.14
C ASP A 392 11.16 17.02 6.24
N VAL A 393 11.17 15.72 5.95
CA VAL A 393 10.14 15.06 5.14
C VAL A 393 9.10 14.36 6.01
N PHE A 394 9.52 13.37 6.81
CA PHE A 394 8.62 12.52 7.61
C PHE A 394 8.18 13.19 8.91
N LYS A 395 8.87 14.27 9.33
CA LYS A 395 8.57 15.07 10.53
C LYS A 395 8.63 14.25 11.83
N GLU A 396 9.54 13.30 11.89
CA GLU A 396 9.75 12.45 13.07
C GLU A 396 10.35 13.26 14.23
N PRO A 397 9.80 13.11 15.45
CA PRO A 397 10.40 13.66 16.66
C PRO A 397 11.72 12.93 16.99
N LYS A 398 12.66 13.65 17.62
CA LYS A 398 14.01 13.16 17.94
C LYS A 398 14.09 12.35 19.23
#